data_AF-A0A925G0S6-F1
#
_entry.id   AF-A0A925G0S6-F1
#
_cell.length_a   1.000
_cell.length_b   1.000
_cell.length_c   1.000
_cell.angle_alpha   90.00
_cell.angle_beta   90.00
_cell.angle_gamma   90.00
#
_symmetry.space_group_name_H-M   'P 1'
#
loop_
_entity.id
_entity.type
_entity.pdbx_description
1 polymer ?
#
loop_
_entity_poly.entity_id
_entity_poly.type
_entity_poly.pdbx_seq_one_letter_code
_entity_poly.pdbx_strand_id
1 'polypeptide(L)'
;MSELSETFIQKPFQVGNATFGDGRLTIIAGPCVIESQAHALMMARECAKTARAANLDFVFKSSFDKANRSSIESFRGMGMQAGLDVLRAVKEEIGVPVLTDIHDATQVEEVATVADILQ
;
A
#
# COMPACT_ATOMS: atom_id res chain seq x y z
N MET A 1 21.81 37.12 -12.53
CA MET A 1 21.43 35.83 -13.15
C MET A 1 21.92 34.69 -12.28
N SER A 2 21.44 34.60 -11.04
CA SER A 2 21.88 33.58 -10.07
C SER A 2 20.69 33.19 -9.21
N GLU A 3 19.84 32.32 -9.76
CA GLU A 3 18.84 31.55 -9.04
C GLU A 3 18.27 30.51 -10.03
N LEU A 4 19.18 29.73 -10.65
CA LEU A 4 18.77 28.54 -11.39
C LEU A 4 18.59 27.41 -10.38
N SER A 5 17.34 27.22 -9.99
CA SER A 5 16.73 26.00 -9.46
C SER A 5 17.55 25.23 -8.44
N GLU A 6 17.26 25.44 -7.16
CA GLU A 6 17.28 24.32 -6.21
C GLU A 6 16.27 23.30 -6.72
N THR A 7 16.75 22.36 -7.53
CA THR A 7 15.99 21.16 -7.82
C THR A 7 15.81 20.50 -6.48
N PHE A 8 14.57 20.38 -5.99
CA PHE A 8 14.24 19.59 -4.82
C PHE A 8 14.67 18.15 -5.09
N ILE A 9 15.94 17.82 -4.83
CA ILE A 9 16.39 16.45 -4.83
C ILE A 9 15.74 15.83 -3.60
N GLN A 10 14.61 15.18 -3.79
CA GLN A 10 14.02 14.35 -2.75
C GLN A 10 15.09 13.34 -2.32
N LYS A 11 15.46 13.39 -1.05
CA LYS A 11 16.40 12.43 -0.48
C LYS A 11 15.76 11.05 -0.57
N PRO A 12 16.50 10.02 -1.03
CA PRO A 12 15.98 8.67 -1.02
C PRO A 12 15.56 8.26 0.39
N PHE A 13 14.45 7.52 0.50
CA PHE A 13 13.97 6.98 1.76
C PHE A 13 13.50 5.54 1.58
N GLN A 14 13.43 4.80 2.68
CA GLN A 14 13.04 3.38 2.67
C GLN A 14 11.76 3.16 3.46
N VAL A 15 10.94 2.24 2.95
CA VAL A 15 9.76 1.70 3.63
C VAL A 15 9.86 0.19 3.58
N GLY A 16 10.12 -0.44 4.72
CA GLY A 16 10.46 -1.87 4.75
C GLY A 16 11.67 -2.15 3.86
N ASN A 17 11.48 -2.99 2.83
CA ASN A 17 12.50 -3.31 1.84
C ASN A 17 12.38 -2.52 0.51
N ALA A 18 11.44 -1.59 0.41
CA ALA A 18 11.25 -0.76 -0.79
C ALA A 18 11.95 0.60 -0.63
N THR A 19 12.67 1.04 -1.66
CA THR A 19 13.35 2.35 -1.68
C THR A 19 12.62 3.31 -2.61
N PHE A 20 12.42 4.56 -2.19
CA PHE A 20 11.83 5.63 -3.00
C PHE A 20 12.87 6.72 -3.23
N GLY A 21 12.89 7.31 -4.43
CA GLY A 21 13.71 8.48 -4.73
C GLY A 21 15.17 8.21 -5.10
N ASP A 22 15.58 6.94 -5.29
CA ASP A 22 16.94 6.55 -5.70
C ASP A 22 17.15 6.53 -7.24
N GLY A 23 16.15 6.97 -8.00
CA GLY A 23 16.14 6.96 -9.46
C GLY A 23 15.61 5.67 -10.09
N ARG A 24 15.35 4.61 -9.30
CA ARG A 24 14.62 3.42 -9.76
C ARG A 24 13.13 3.59 -9.54
N LEU A 25 12.33 2.90 -10.35
CA LEU A 25 10.88 2.86 -10.17
C LEU A 25 10.52 1.88 -9.05
N THR A 26 9.71 2.34 -8.10
CA THR A 26 9.10 1.51 -7.06
C THR A 26 7.61 1.38 -7.33
N ILE A 27 7.12 0.15 -7.33
CA ILE A 27 5.74 -0.18 -7.70
C ILE A 27 4.88 -0.21 -6.44
N ILE A 28 3.79 0.54 -6.45
CA ILE A 28 2.70 0.41 -5.48
C ILE A 28 1.51 -0.18 -6.23
N ALA A 29 1.13 -1.42 -5.94
CA ALA A 29 0.02 -2.07 -6.63
C ALA A 29 -0.70 -3.13 -5.79
N GLY A 30 -1.93 -3.43 -6.18
CA GLY A 30 -2.79 -4.44 -5.57
C GLY A 30 -4.25 -4.21 -5.97
N PRO A 31 -5.19 -5.01 -5.43
CA PRO A 31 -6.61 -4.85 -5.72
C PRO A 31 -7.14 -3.54 -5.12
N CYS A 32 -8.13 -2.93 -5.77
CA CYS A 32 -8.71 -1.64 -5.36
C CYS A 32 -9.27 -1.66 -3.94
N VAL A 33 -9.83 -2.80 -3.52
CA VAL A 33 -10.40 -3.04 -2.20
C VAL A 33 -10.13 -4.49 -1.79
N ILE A 34 -10.02 -4.74 -0.49
CA ILE A 34 -9.89 -6.10 0.04
C ILE A 34 -11.26 -6.79 -0.07
N GLU A 35 -11.33 -7.80 -0.95
CA GLU A 35 -12.52 -8.62 -1.17
C GLU A 35 -12.50 -9.91 -0.34
N SER A 36 -11.30 -10.49 -0.16
CA SER A 36 -11.06 -11.64 0.72
C SER A 36 -9.56 -11.79 0.99
N GLN A 37 -9.19 -12.50 2.05
CA GLN A 37 -7.79 -12.82 2.37
C GLN A 37 -7.13 -13.65 1.25
N ALA A 38 -7.82 -14.67 0.74
CA ALA A 38 -7.30 -15.52 -0.32
C ALA A 38 -6.99 -14.72 -1.60
N HIS A 39 -7.89 -13.81 -2.00
CA HIS A 39 -7.68 -12.96 -3.16
C HIS A 39 -6.51 -11.98 -2.93
N ALA A 40 -6.44 -11.35 -1.76
CA ALA A 40 -5.35 -10.42 -1.43
C ALA A 40 -3.99 -11.10 -1.44
N LEU A 41 -3.85 -12.28 -0.82
CA LEU A 41 -2.61 -13.06 -0.80
C LEU A 41 -2.20 -13.53 -2.21
N MET A 42 -3.16 -13.96 -3.03
CA MET A 42 -2.90 -14.34 -4.43
C MET A 42 -2.35 -13.14 -5.22
N MET A 43 -3.02 -11.99 -5.14
CA MET A 43 -2.60 -10.77 -5.82
C MET A 43 -1.22 -10.30 -5.34
N ALA A 44 -1.00 -10.26 -4.03
CA ALA A 44 0.28 -9.87 -3.44
C ALA A 44 1.42 -10.77 -3.92
N ARG A 45 1.20 -12.09 -3.97
CA ARG A 45 2.18 -13.07 -4.44
C ARG A 45 2.55 -12.87 -5.90
N GLU A 46 1.56 -12.74 -6.79
CA GLU A 46 1.84 -12.58 -8.23
C GLU A 46 2.43 -11.20 -8.56
N CYS A 47 1.99 -10.13 -7.89
CA CYS A 47 2.59 -8.80 -8.03
C CYS A 47 4.05 -8.79 -7.55
N ALA A 48 4.32 -9.32 -6.35
CA ALA A 48 5.69 -9.36 -5.80
C ALA A 48 6.64 -10.21 -6.69
N LYS A 49 6.16 -11.35 -7.18
CA LYS A 49 6.91 -12.19 -8.13
C LYS A 49 7.24 -11.44 -9.42
N THR A 50 6.27 -10.72 -9.98
CA THR A 50 6.45 -9.96 -11.23
C THR A 50 7.40 -8.78 -11.03
N ALA A 51 7.25 -8.01 -9.96
CA ALA A 51 8.14 -6.89 -9.64
C ALA A 51 9.58 -7.37 -9.44
N ARG A 52 9.77 -8.49 -8.72
CA ARG A 52 11.10 -9.11 -8.55
C ARG A 52 11.71 -9.53 -9.88
N ALA A 53 10.94 -10.15 -10.77
CA ALA A 53 11.43 -10.54 -12.10
C ALA A 53 11.86 -9.33 -12.95
N ALA A 54 11.23 -8.17 -12.73
CA ALA A 54 11.59 -6.90 -13.37
C ALA A 54 12.69 -6.12 -12.63
N ASN A 55 13.25 -6.65 -11.54
CA ASN A 55 14.22 -5.97 -10.66
C ASN A 55 13.70 -4.63 -10.11
N LEU A 56 12.42 -4.58 -9.73
CA LEU A 56 11.74 -3.43 -9.14
C LEU A 56 11.35 -3.70 -7.69
N ASP A 57 11.41 -2.66 -6.86
CA ASP A 57 10.88 -2.68 -5.49
C ASP A 57 9.33 -2.62 -5.53
N PHE A 58 8.66 -3.20 -4.52
CA PHE A 58 7.21 -3.35 -4.51
C PHE A 58 6.59 -3.10 -3.12
N VAL A 59 5.47 -2.37 -3.12
CA VAL A 59 4.58 -2.19 -1.97
C VAL A 59 3.19 -2.68 -2.36
N PHE A 60 2.60 -3.55 -1.54
CA PHE A 60 1.24 -4.00 -1.76
C PHE A 60 0.23 -2.94 -1.31
N LYS A 61 -0.75 -2.59 -2.17
CA LYS A 61 -1.81 -1.63 -1.83
C LYS A 61 -3.19 -2.26 -1.91
N SER A 62 -3.99 -2.09 -0.87
CA SER A 62 -5.44 -2.31 -0.96
C SER A 62 -6.20 -1.53 0.09
N SER A 63 -7.41 -1.07 -0.23
CA SER A 63 -8.31 -0.37 0.71
C SER A 63 -9.08 -1.37 1.57
N PHE A 64 -9.19 -1.14 2.87
CA PHE A 64 -10.10 -1.90 3.74
C PHE A 64 -11.55 -1.39 3.66
N ASP A 65 -11.73 -0.10 3.31
CA ASP A 65 -13.02 0.56 3.14
C ASP A 65 -13.02 1.50 1.92
N LYS A 66 -14.14 1.58 1.22
CA LYS A 66 -14.42 2.58 0.17
C LYS A 66 -15.46 3.56 0.70
N ALA A 67 -15.01 4.62 1.39
CA ALA A 67 -15.89 5.61 2.00
C ALA A 67 -16.63 6.53 0.99
N ASN A 68 -16.27 6.47 -0.30
CA ASN A 68 -16.74 7.37 -1.35
C ASN A 68 -17.60 6.69 -2.43
N ARG A 69 -18.40 5.69 -2.05
CA ARG A 69 -19.34 5.04 -2.99
C ARG A 69 -20.54 5.96 -3.28
N SER A 70 -21.06 5.88 -4.50
CA SER A 70 -22.23 6.65 -4.95
C SER A 70 -23.57 6.16 -4.37
N SER A 71 -23.60 4.94 -3.83
CA SER A 71 -24.76 4.36 -3.12
C SER A 71 -24.30 3.75 -1.80
N ILE A 72 -25.14 3.88 -0.77
CA ILE A 72 -24.89 3.30 0.55
C ILE A 72 -24.94 1.76 0.55
N GLU A 73 -25.67 1.16 -0.39
CA GLU A 73 -25.80 -0.30 -0.51
C GLU A 73 -24.63 -0.96 -1.24
N SER A 74 -23.72 -0.15 -1.79
CA SER A 74 -22.54 -0.65 -2.46
C SER A 74 -21.61 -1.41 -1.50
N PHE A 75 -21.05 -2.53 -1.95
CA PHE A 75 -19.96 -3.20 -1.22
C PHE A 75 -18.79 -2.25 -0.99
N ARG A 76 -18.31 -2.11 0.24
CA ARG A 76 -17.25 -1.16 0.60
C ARG A 76 -15.92 -1.81 0.96
N GLY A 77 -15.86 -3.13 1.03
CA GLY A 77 -14.71 -3.85 1.59
C GLY A 77 -15.10 -4.62 2.85
N MET A 78 -14.09 -5.23 3.47
CA MET A 78 -14.27 -6.02 4.69
C MET A 78 -14.37 -5.17 5.97
N GLY A 79 -14.15 -3.86 5.87
CA GLY A 79 -14.05 -2.97 7.03
C GLY A 79 -12.67 -3.01 7.68
N MET A 80 -12.43 -2.09 8.62
CA MET A 80 -11.09 -1.84 9.17
C MET A 80 -10.46 -3.06 9.83
N GLN A 81 -11.08 -3.61 10.88
CA GLN A 81 -10.52 -4.75 11.64
C GLN A 81 -10.13 -5.93 10.73
N ALA A 82 -11.10 -6.44 9.95
CA ALA A 82 -10.87 -7.58 9.07
C ALA A 82 -9.91 -7.25 7.92
N GLY A 83 -9.95 -6.03 7.39
CA GLY A 83 -9.01 -5.58 6.36
C GLY A 83 -7.57 -5.49 6.88
N LEU A 84 -7.37 -4.99 8.10
CA LEU A 84 -6.06 -4.93 8.75
C LEU A 84 -5.50 -6.33 9.05
N ASP A 85 -6.36 -7.28 9.42
CA ASP A 85 -5.94 -8.68 9.58
C ASP A 85 -5.46 -9.30 8.26
N VAL A 86 -6.13 -8.99 7.13
CA VAL A 86 -5.66 -9.41 5.80
C VAL A 86 -4.33 -8.75 5.43
N LEU A 87 -4.17 -7.45 5.68
CA LEU A 87 -2.92 -6.74 5.39
C LEU A 87 -1.76 -7.28 6.24
N ARG A 88 -2.01 -7.64 7.51
CA ARG A 88 -1.04 -8.31 8.37
C ARG A 88 -0.60 -9.65 7.78
N ALA A 89 -1.55 -10.48 7.34
CA ALA A 89 -1.23 -11.74 6.68
C ALA A 89 -0.40 -11.55 5.40
N VAL A 90 -0.68 -10.52 4.59
CA VAL A 90 0.15 -10.18 3.42
C VAL A 90 1.59 -9.85 3.82
N LYS A 91 1.79 -9.03 4.86
CA LYS A 91 3.14 -8.71 5.36
C LYS A 91 3.88 -9.97 5.80
N GLU A 92 3.24 -10.80 6.61
CA GLU A 92 3.83 -12.00 7.20
C GLU A 92 4.16 -13.07 6.17
N GLU A 93 3.23 -13.35 5.24
CA GLU A 93 3.38 -14.45 4.28
C GLU A 93 4.19 -14.09 3.03
N ILE A 94 4.12 -12.83 2.59
CA ILE A 94 4.74 -12.39 1.32
C ILE A 94 6.02 -11.59 1.58
N GLY A 95 6.16 -10.95 2.75
CA GLY A 95 7.35 -10.20 3.12
C GLY A 95 7.51 -8.88 2.36
N VAL A 96 6.39 -8.21 2.08
CA VAL A 96 6.36 -6.91 1.38
C VAL A 96 5.71 -5.84 2.27
N PRO A 97 6.14 -4.58 2.19
CA PRO A 97 5.46 -3.48 2.86
C PRO A 97 4.04 -3.31 2.29
N VAL A 98 3.13 -2.81 3.12
CA VAL A 98 1.73 -2.59 2.75
C VAL A 98 1.32 -1.13 2.92
N LEU A 99 0.47 -0.68 2.00
CA LEU A 99 -0.16 0.63 1.99
C LEU A 99 -1.67 0.46 2.04
N THR A 100 -2.35 1.28 2.85
CA THR A 100 -3.80 1.41 2.81
C THR A 100 -4.23 2.85 3.05
N ASP A 101 -5.43 3.20 2.60
CA ASP A 101 -5.99 4.53 2.80
C ASP A 101 -6.79 4.63 4.09
N ILE A 102 -6.75 5.82 4.71
CA ILE A 102 -7.63 6.19 5.83
C ILE A 102 -8.66 7.22 5.37
N HIS A 103 -9.84 7.20 5.99
CA HIS A 103 -10.95 8.10 5.68
C HIS A 103 -11.34 9.00 6.85
N ASP A 104 -10.73 8.79 8.03
CA ASP A 104 -10.92 9.60 9.22
C ASP A 104 -9.65 9.59 10.11
N ALA A 105 -9.39 10.70 10.80
CA ALA A 105 -8.20 10.84 11.65
C ALA A 105 -8.17 9.83 12.81
N THR A 106 -9.32 9.38 13.29
CA THR A 106 -9.42 8.36 14.35
C THR A 106 -8.90 6.99 13.91
N GLN A 107 -8.77 6.73 12.61
CA GLN A 107 -8.25 5.48 12.08
C GLN A 107 -6.72 5.41 12.11
N VAL A 108 -6.03 6.55 12.23
CA VAL A 108 -4.56 6.65 12.09
C VAL A 108 -3.84 5.70 13.03
N GLU A 109 -4.18 5.72 14.32
CA GLU A 109 -3.46 4.95 15.34
C GLU A 109 -3.54 3.46 15.06
N GLU A 110 -4.74 2.93 14.81
CA GLU A 110 -4.95 1.50 14.58
C GLU A 110 -4.34 1.05 13.24
N VAL A 111 -4.56 1.80 12.16
CA VAL A 111 -4.06 1.44 10.83
C VAL A 111 -2.53 1.50 10.78
N ALA A 112 -1.90 2.45 11.48
CA ALA A 112 -0.44 2.55 11.58
C ALA A 112 0.21 1.37 12.33
N THR A 113 -0.54 0.59 13.11
CA THR A 113 0.00 -0.65 13.72
C THR A 113 0.29 -1.74 12.69
N VAL A 114 -0.31 -1.65 11.50
CA VAL A 114 -0.18 -2.66 10.44
C VAL A 114 0.44 -2.06 9.17
N ALA A 115 -0.08 -0.93 8.68
CA ALA A 115 0.36 -0.34 7.43
C ALA A 115 1.71 0.36 7.55
N ASP A 116 2.58 0.15 6.55
CA ASP A 116 3.88 0.84 6.47
C ASP A 116 3.74 2.22 5.83
N ILE A 117 2.67 2.43 5.06
CA ILE A 117 2.32 3.71 4.43
C ILE A 117 0.81 3.96 4.61
N LEU A 118 0.46 5.15 5.10
CA LEU A 118 -0.91 5.63 5.14
C LEU A 118 -1.17 6.55 3.94
N GLN A 119 -2.29 6.32 3.24
CA GLN A 119 -2.75 7.17 2.13
C GLN A 119 -4.00 7.97 2.54
#